data_AF-A0A167IHH0-F1
#
_entry.id   AF-A0A167IHH0-F1
#
_cell.length_a   1.000
_cell.length_b   1.000
_cell.length_c   1.000
_cell.angle_alpha   90.00
_cell.angle_beta   90.00
_cell.angle_gamma   90.00
#
_symmetry.space_group_name_H-M   'P 1'
#
loop_
_entity.id
_entity.type
_entity.pdbx_description
1 polymer ?
#
loop_
_entity_poly.entity_id
_entity_poly.type
_entity_poly.pdbx_seq_one_letter_code
_entity_poly.pdbx_strand_id
1 'polypeptide(L)'
;NGFNLQLGTTGTKKKHSGLPRWSRREICLLSGLVFAAGLCVILGCILVLKYLALEQDAYCLEGCQERKAFTKASRFIATNIDPTIDPCKDFYSFACGGWLRRHAIPE
;
A
#
# COMPACT_ATOMS: atom_id res chain seq x y z
N ASN A 1 -38.05 70.88 -30.31
CA ASN A 1 -36.66 71.04 -29.84
C ASN A 1 -36.25 69.80 -29.07
N GLY A 2 -35.84 68.76 -29.81
CA GLY A 2 -35.53 67.44 -29.28
C GLY A 2 -34.13 67.42 -28.65
N PHE A 3 -34.06 66.94 -27.41
CA PHE A 3 -32.80 66.69 -26.72
C PHE A 3 -32.24 65.33 -27.15
N ASN A 4 -31.07 65.35 -27.75
CA ASN A 4 -30.26 64.20 -28.14
C ASN A 4 -29.74 63.47 -26.88
N LEU A 5 -30.20 62.25 -26.64
CA LEU A 5 -29.49 61.34 -25.73
C LEU A 5 -28.35 60.68 -26.52
N GLN A 6 -27.14 61.16 -26.28
CA GLN A 6 -25.91 60.60 -26.83
C GLN A 6 -25.60 59.30 -26.08
N LEU A 7 -26.02 58.17 -26.64
CA LEU A 7 -25.71 56.83 -26.14
C LEU A 7 -24.21 56.56 -26.37
N GLY A 8 -23.42 56.87 -25.35
CA GLY A 8 -21.98 56.65 -25.32
C GLY A 8 -21.63 55.18 -25.53
N THR A 9 -20.92 54.93 -26.62
CA THR A 9 -20.29 53.66 -26.96
C THR A 9 -19.15 53.35 -26.01
N THR A 10 -19.25 52.25 -25.26
CA THR A 10 -18.08 51.52 -24.79
C THR A 10 -18.28 50.03 -25.10
N GLY A 11 -18.20 49.71 -26.39
CA GLY A 11 -18.01 48.34 -26.84
C GLY A 11 -16.63 47.87 -26.40
N THR A 12 -16.56 47.19 -25.25
CA THR A 12 -15.37 46.43 -24.85
C THR A 12 -15.21 45.31 -25.87
N LYS A 13 -14.27 45.50 -26.80
CA LYS A 13 -13.85 44.44 -27.72
C LYS A 13 -13.31 43.29 -26.88
N LYS A 14 -14.13 42.28 -26.63
CA LYS A 14 -13.66 40.98 -26.12
C LYS A 14 -12.64 40.48 -27.13
N LYS A 15 -11.37 40.55 -26.76
CA LYS A 15 -10.26 39.89 -27.43
C LYS A 15 -10.56 38.40 -27.28
N HIS A 16 -11.27 37.81 -28.24
CA HIS A 16 -11.29 36.37 -28.36
C HIS A 16 -9.85 35.98 -28.68
N SER A 17 -9.12 35.60 -27.64
CA SER A 17 -7.92 34.78 -27.76
C SER A 17 -8.35 33.52 -28.50
N GLY A 18 -8.17 33.54 -29.82
CA GLY A 18 -8.44 32.38 -30.65
C GLY A 18 -7.60 31.24 -30.11
N LEU A 19 -8.27 30.26 -29.47
CA LEU A 19 -7.64 28.98 -29.24
C LEU A 19 -7.15 28.48 -30.62
N PRO A 20 -5.93 27.94 -30.72
CA PRO A 20 -5.41 27.45 -31.98
C PRO A 20 -6.46 26.53 -32.62
N ARG A 21 -6.84 26.81 -33.86
CA ARG A 21 -7.79 25.99 -34.62
C ARG A 21 -7.04 24.77 -35.12
N TRP A 22 -6.77 23.83 -34.21
CA TRP A 22 -6.01 22.62 -34.48
C TRP A 22 -6.62 21.84 -35.65
N SER A 23 -5.76 21.34 -36.53
CA SER A 23 -6.15 20.52 -37.67
C SER A 23 -6.70 19.18 -37.17
N ARG A 24 -7.69 18.61 -37.87
CA ARG A 24 -8.26 17.28 -37.56
C ARG A 24 -7.18 16.20 -37.42
N ARG A 25 -6.06 16.34 -38.14
CA ARG A 25 -4.89 15.46 -38.06
C ARG A 25 -4.18 15.55 -36.70
N GLU A 26 -3.98 16.75 -36.18
CA GLU A 26 -3.30 16.99 -34.90
C GLU A 26 -4.16 16.46 -33.74
N ILE A 27 -5.48 16.63 -33.82
CA ILE A 27 -6.42 16.10 -32.81
C ILE A 27 -6.36 14.56 -32.76
N CYS A 28 -6.34 13.89 -33.92
CA CYS A 28 -6.19 12.44 -33.97
C CYS A 28 -4.84 11.97 -33.41
N LEU A 29 -3.75 12.69 -33.73
CA LEU A 29 -2.41 12.36 -33.23
C LEU A 29 -2.29 12.55 -31.72
N LEU A 30 -2.80 13.66 -31.19
CA LEU A 30 -2.78 13.94 -29.75
C LEU A 30 -3.63 12.91 -28.98
N SER A 31 -4.80 12.54 -29.51
CA SER A 31 -5.64 11.49 -28.91
C SER A 31 -4.93 10.13 -28.88
N GLY A 32 -4.33 9.73 -30.01
CA GLY A 32 -3.57 8.48 -30.09
C GLY A 32 -2.35 8.46 -29.15
N LEU A 33 -1.63 9.57 -29.05
CA LEU A 33 -0.49 9.70 -28.16
C LEU A 33 -0.88 9.63 -26.68
N VAL A 34 -1.98 10.29 -26.30
CA VAL A 34 -2.52 10.21 -24.93
C VAL A 34 -2.96 8.78 -24.60
N PHE A 35 -3.61 8.10 -25.54
CA PHE A 35 -4.02 6.71 -25.34
C PHE A 35 -2.82 5.77 -25.21
N ALA A 36 -1.82 5.91 -26.08
CA ALA A 36 -0.58 5.12 -26.01
C ALA A 36 0.17 5.36 -24.70
N ALA A 37 0.32 6.62 -24.28
CA ALA A 37 0.93 6.96 -23.00
C ALA A 37 0.14 6.36 -21.82
N GLY A 38 -1.19 6.45 -21.85
CA GLY A 38 -2.06 5.84 -20.84
C GLY A 38 -1.88 4.32 -20.76
N LEU A 39 -1.83 3.62 -21.89
CA LEU A 39 -1.57 2.19 -21.94
C LEU A 39 -0.19 1.84 -21.39
N CYS A 40 0.85 2.59 -21.75
CA CYS A 40 2.19 2.39 -21.22
C CYS A 40 2.24 2.56 -19.69
N VAL A 41 1.57 3.57 -19.15
CA VAL A 41 1.49 3.78 -17.70
C VAL A 41 0.74 2.63 -17.03
N ILE A 42 -0.39 2.20 -17.58
CA ILE A 42 -1.18 1.08 -17.02
C ILE A 42 -0.36 -0.21 -17.01
N LEU A 43 0.28 -0.56 -18.14
CA LEU A 43 1.11 -1.76 -18.24
C LEU A 43 2.32 -1.67 -17.31
N GLY A 44 2.97 -0.51 -17.24
CA GLY A 44 4.07 -0.25 -16.30
C GLY A 44 3.65 -0.45 -14.85
N CYS A 45 2.50 0.12 -14.45
CA CYS A 45 1.95 -0.07 -13.11
C CYS A 45 1.64 -1.54 -12.83
N ILE A 46 1.04 -2.28 -13.77
CA ILE A 46 0.76 -3.72 -13.60
C ILE A 46 2.07 -4.50 -13.43
N LEU A 47 3.09 -4.22 -14.25
CA LEU A 47 4.39 -4.90 -14.16
C LEU A 47 5.10 -4.59 -12.84
N VAL A 48 5.09 -3.33 -12.39
CA VAL A 48 5.66 -2.92 -11.10
C VAL A 48 4.91 -3.58 -9.95
N LEU A 49 3.57 -3.58 -9.96
CA LEU A 49 2.77 -4.25 -8.93
C LEU A 49 3.01 -5.75 -8.91
N LYS A 50 3.15 -6.40 -10.07
CA LYS A 50 3.50 -7.82 -10.17
C LYS A 50 4.91 -8.09 -9.65
N TYR A 51 5.87 -7.25 -9.98
CA TYR A 51 7.25 -7.36 -9.50
C TYR A 51 7.32 -7.20 -7.98
N LEU A 52 6.69 -6.14 -7.45
CA LEU A 52 6.58 -5.89 -6.02
C LEU A 52 5.85 -7.03 -5.31
N ALA A 53 4.76 -7.56 -5.86
CA ALA A 53 4.04 -8.69 -5.26
C ALA A 53 4.89 -9.97 -5.21
N LEU A 54 5.69 -10.26 -6.25
CA LEU A 54 6.61 -11.40 -6.26
C LEU A 54 7.73 -11.24 -5.24
N GLU A 55 8.31 -10.05 -5.11
CA GLU A 55 9.25 -9.75 -4.03
C GLU A 55 8.57 -9.84 -2.66
N GLN A 56 7.32 -9.38 -2.55
CA GLN A 56 6.58 -9.35 -1.30
C GLN A 56 6.16 -10.74 -0.84
N ASP A 57 5.86 -11.68 -1.73
CA ASP A 57 5.66 -13.09 -1.39
C ASP A 57 6.97 -13.72 -0.88
N ALA A 58 8.13 -13.42 -1.48
CA ALA A 58 9.42 -13.90 -1.01
C ALA A 58 9.81 -13.32 0.36
N TYR A 59 9.66 -12.00 0.54
CA TYR A 59 9.90 -11.29 1.80
C TYR A 59 8.93 -11.74 2.91
N CYS A 60 7.65 -11.93 2.58
CA CYS A 60 6.65 -12.36 3.54
C CYS A 60 6.83 -13.84 3.86
N LEU A 61 7.35 -14.67 2.95
CA LEU A 61 7.69 -16.06 3.26
C LEU A 61 8.84 -16.11 4.28
N GLU A 62 9.94 -15.38 4.07
CA GLU A 62 11.07 -15.38 5.00
C GLU A 62 10.68 -14.75 6.37
N GLY A 63 10.07 -13.56 6.35
CA GLY A 63 9.65 -12.85 7.56
C GLY A 63 8.43 -13.46 8.28
N CYS A 64 7.45 -14.04 7.56
CA CYS A 64 6.36 -14.76 8.22
C CYS A 64 6.78 -16.15 8.70
N GLN A 65 7.70 -16.85 8.04
CA GLN A 65 8.16 -18.14 8.54
C GLN A 65 8.93 -17.93 9.85
N GLU A 66 9.80 -16.92 9.92
CA GLU A 66 10.42 -16.49 11.17
C GLU A 66 9.40 -16.03 12.22
N ARG A 67 8.45 -15.14 11.89
CA ARG A 67 7.42 -14.73 12.86
C ARG A 67 6.57 -15.90 13.34
N LYS A 68 6.21 -16.83 12.47
CA LYS A 68 5.43 -18.04 12.84
C LYS A 68 6.27 -18.98 13.70
N ALA A 69 7.54 -19.20 13.37
CA ALA A 69 8.45 -20.02 14.15
C ALA A 69 8.68 -19.40 15.54
N PHE A 70 8.94 -18.10 15.61
CA PHE A 70 9.12 -17.37 16.86
C PHE A 70 7.85 -17.38 17.72
N THR A 71 6.68 -17.18 17.12
CA THR A 71 5.40 -17.23 17.85
C THR A 71 5.08 -18.64 18.36
N LYS A 72 5.44 -19.68 17.59
CA LYS A 72 5.29 -21.07 18.05
C LYS A 72 6.26 -21.37 19.20
N ALA A 73 7.52 -20.98 19.07
CA ALA A 73 8.54 -21.16 20.09
C ALA A 73 8.20 -20.39 21.38
N SER A 74 7.76 -19.13 21.27
CA SER A 74 7.38 -18.30 22.41
C SER A 74 6.18 -18.89 23.15
N ARG A 75 5.15 -19.35 22.42
CA ARG A 75 4.02 -20.06 23.05
C ARG A 75 4.46 -21.36 23.70
N PHE A 76 5.31 -22.15 23.06
CA PHE A 76 5.82 -23.39 23.64
C PHE A 76 6.55 -23.13 24.97
N ILE A 77 7.49 -22.19 24.99
CA ILE A 77 8.24 -21.81 26.19
C ILE A 77 7.30 -21.28 27.28
N ALA A 78 6.43 -20.32 26.94
CA ALA A 78 5.46 -19.76 27.87
C ALA A 78 4.49 -20.80 28.44
N THR A 79 4.21 -21.85 27.67
CA THR A 79 3.40 -22.96 28.14
C THR A 79 4.19 -23.77 29.16
N ASN A 80 5.44 -24.12 28.91
CA ASN A 80 6.19 -25.05 29.76
C ASN A 80 6.77 -24.43 31.06
N ILE A 81 6.99 -23.12 31.09
CA ILE A 81 7.52 -22.40 32.26
C ILE A 81 6.48 -22.29 33.38
N ASP A 82 6.91 -22.45 34.63
CA ASP A 82 6.16 -22.10 35.84
C ASP A 82 6.75 -20.84 36.51
N PRO A 83 6.10 -19.66 36.37
CA PRO A 83 6.61 -18.41 36.93
C PRO A 83 6.47 -18.29 38.45
N THR A 84 5.87 -19.27 39.12
CA THR A 84 5.73 -19.27 40.59
C THR A 84 6.99 -19.71 41.31
N ILE A 85 7.93 -20.33 40.59
CA ILE A 85 9.22 -20.79 41.11
C ILE A 85 10.29 -19.73 40.88
N ASP A 86 11.09 -19.44 41.90
CA ASP A 86 12.25 -18.56 41.76
C ASP A 86 13.35 -19.27 40.95
N PRO A 87 13.76 -18.75 39.78
CA PRO A 87 14.78 -19.38 38.95
C PRO A 87 16.15 -19.47 39.64
N CYS A 88 16.41 -18.64 40.65
CA CYS A 88 17.66 -18.68 41.42
C CYS A 88 17.68 -19.83 42.44
N LYS A 89 16.52 -20.40 42.77
CA LYS A 89 16.39 -21.51 43.72
C LYS A 89 16.25 -22.86 43.02
N ASP A 90 15.40 -22.92 41.99
CA ASP A 90 15.19 -24.14 41.22
C ASP A 90 14.85 -23.80 39.76
N PHE A 91 15.89 -23.70 38.94
CA PHE A 91 15.75 -23.41 37.52
C PHE A 91 15.03 -24.53 36.75
N TYR A 92 15.15 -25.79 37.19
CA TYR A 92 14.51 -26.91 36.49
C TYR A 92 12.98 -26.87 36.66
N SER A 93 12.51 -26.68 37.90
CA SER A 93 11.08 -26.54 38.17
C SER A 93 10.51 -25.25 37.58
N PHE A 94 11.27 -24.16 37.54
CA PHE A 94 10.89 -22.94 36.82
C PHE A 94 10.73 -23.20 35.31
N ALA A 95 11.68 -23.86 34.65
CA ALA A 95 11.68 -24.03 33.20
C ALA A 95 10.67 -25.09 32.70
N CYS A 96 10.47 -26.17 33.47
CA CYS A 96 9.70 -27.35 33.06
C CYS A 96 8.47 -27.64 33.93
N GLY A 97 8.27 -26.95 35.04
CA GLY A 97 7.20 -27.23 36.00
C GLY A 97 5.80 -27.10 35.40
N GLY A 98 5.61 -26.18 34.44
CA GLY A 98 4.36 -26.04 33.71
C GLY A 98 4.06 -27.23 32.79
N TRP A 99 5.08 -27.90 32.25
CA TRP A 99 4.90 -29.12 31.46
C TRP A 99 4.58 -30.32 32.36
N LEU A 100 5.36 -30.48 33.43
CA LEU A 100 5.23 -31.60 34.38
C LEU A 100 3.84 -31.64 35.04
N ARG A 101 3.26 -30.47 35.34
CA ARG A 101 1.90 -30.36 35.89
C ARG A 101 0.79 -30.86 34.93
N ARG A 102 1.07 -30.97 33.63
CA ARG A 102 0.10 -31.40 32.60
C ARG A 102 0.37 -32.79 32.02
N HIS A 103 1.55 -33.35 32.24
CA HIS A 103 1.98 -34.62 31.67
C HIS A 103 2.57 -35.49 32.78
N ALA A 104 1.69 -36.24 33.45
CA ALA A 104 2.11 -37.27 34.41
C ALA A 104 2.61 -38.51 33.65
N ILE A 105 3.53 -39.25 34.28
CA ILE A 105 4.07 -40.49 33.73
C ILE A 105 2.96 -41.55 33.83
N PRO A 106 2.49 -42.14 32.71
CA PRO A 106 1.52 -43.23 32.75
C PRO A 106 2.14 -44.48 33.40
N GLU A 107 1.31 -45.25 34.09
CA GLU A 107 1.68 -46.47 34.83
C GLU A 107 2.11 -47.67 33.95
#